data_AF-A0A0P9MNK8-F1
#
_entry.id   AF-A0A0P9MNK8-F1
#
_cell.length_a   1.000
_cell.length_b   1.000
_cell.length_c   1.000
_cell.angle_alpha   90.00
_cell.angle_beta   90.00
_cell.angle_gamma   90.00
#
_symmetry.space_group_name_H-M   'P 1'
#
loop_
_entity.id
_entity.type
_entity.pdbx_description
1 polymer ?
#
loop_
_entity_poly.entity_id
_entity_poly.type
_entity_poly.pdbx_seq_one_letter_code
_entity_poly.pdbx_strand_id
1 'polypeptide(L)'
;MNETLKAPLRPLTDSSPSAVVAGFIAMMTGCTSSLVLMFQAGQAAGLSSVQISSWLWALFMGMAVCSIGLSLRYRMPITVAWSTPGAALLITGLGGVAYPQAIGAFMTSALLVILCGVTGSFERIVRRLPASLAAALLAGILFRIGSEIFIAAQHRTSLVLGMFFTYLVVKRLSPRYSVLLALLVGIGISGALGLLNFSDLALQVAMPVWTTPEFS
;
A
#
# COMPACT_ATOMS: atom_id res chain seq x y z
N MET A 1 -33.18 -17.77 -7.81
CA MET A 1 -32.62 -16.74 -6.91
C MET A 1 -32.41 -17.42 -5.56
N ASN A 2 -31.16 -17.71 -5.23
CA ASN A 2 -30.72 -18.90 -4.48
C ASN A 2 -31.08 -18.91 -2.98
N GLU A 3 -31.63 -20.04 -2.51
CA GLU A 3 -31.92 -20.35 -1.10
C GLU A 3 -30.68 -20.48 -0.20
N THR A 4 -29.47 -20.42 -0.74
CA THR A 4 -28.21 -20.59 0.00
C THR A 4 -27.87 -19.43 0.96
N LEU A 5 -28.58 -18.29 0.86
CA LEU A 5 -28.33 -17.09 1.69
C LEU A 5 -28.93 -17.15 3.11
N LYS A 6 -29.71 -18.18 3.48
CA LYS A 6 -30.42 -18.26 4.78
C LYS A 6 -29.66 -18.93 5.93
N ALA A 7 -28.49 -19.53 5.70
CA ALA A 7 -27.72 -20.12 6.80
C ALA A 7 -27.25 -19.03 7.80
N PRO A 8 -27.33 -19.25 9.12
CA PRO A 8 -26.85 -18.29 10.12
C PRO A 8 -25.34 -18.07 9.96
N LEU A 9 -24.88 -16.81 10.06
CA LEU A 9 -23.46 -16.48 10.05
C LEU A 9 -22.76 -17.19 11.21
N ARG A 10 -21.84 -18.10 10.90
CA ARG A 10 -20.93 -18.72 11.86
C ARG A 10 -19.50 -18.25 11.57
N PRO A 11 -19.15 -16.99 11.88
CA PRO A 11 -17.88 -16.38 11.46
C PRO A 11 -16.64 -17.08 12.02
N LEU A 12 -16.79 -17.82 13.12
CA LEU A 12 -15.68 -18.50 13.80
C LEU A 12 -15.54 -19.98 13.41
N THR A 13 -16.49 -20.58 12.68
CA THR A 13 -16.38 -22.01 12.31
C THR A 13 -15.37 -22.26 11.19
N ASP A 14 -15.06 -21.25 10.38
CA ASP A 14 -14.07 -21.34 9.30
C ASP A 14 -12.67 -20.84 9.72
N SER A 15 -12.51 -20.46 11.00
CA SER A 15 -11.26 -20.00 11.60
C SER A 15 -10.34 -21.18 11.93
N SER A 16 -9.85 -21.87 10.90
CA SER A 16 -8.77 -22.85 11.07
C SER A 16 -7.44 -22.13 11.38
N PRO A 17 -6.55 -22.73 12.19
CA PRO A 17 -5.21 -22.18 12.42
C PRO A 17 -4.46 -21.90 11.11
N SER A 18 -4.63 -22.75 10.10
CA SER A 18 -4.09 -22.56 8.75
C SER A 18 -4.63 -21.30 8.06
N ALA A 19 -5.91 -20.98 8.22
CA ALA A 19 -6.50 -19.78 7.64
C ALA A 19 -5.96 -18.50 8.30
N VAL A 20 -5.79 -18.52 9.62
CA VAL A 20 -5.18 -17.40 10.37
C VAL A 20 -3.74 -17.17 9.94
N VAL A 21 -2.94 -18.24 9.85
CA VAL A 21 -1.54 -18.15 9.41
C VAL A 21 -1.45 -17.68 7.95
N ALA A 22 -2.28 -18.21 7.05
CA ALA A 22 -2.32 -17.78 5.66
C ALA A 22 -2.69 -16.30 5.52
N GLY A 23 -3.71 -15.84 6.25
CA GLY A 23 -4.12 -14.43 6.28
C GLY A 23 -3.01 -13.52 6.83
N PHE A 24 -2.33 -13.95 7.89
CA PHE A 24 -1.20 -13.23 8.46
C PHE A 24 -0.02 -13.11 7.49
N ILE A 25 0.36 -14.21 6.82
CA ILE A 25 1.42 -14.21 5.80
C ILE A 25 1.03 -13.31 4.62
N ALA A 26 -0.22 -13.39 4.16
CA ALA A 26 -0.72 -12.53 3.08
C ALA A 26 -0.67 -11.05 3.45
N MET A 27 -1.09 -10.70 4.68
CA MET A 27 -1.02 -9.34 5.21
C MET A 27 0.43 -8.85 5.31
N MET A 28 1.33 -9.60 5.95
CA MET A 28 2.75 -9.22 6.06
C MET A 28 3.36 -8.97 4.69
N THR A 29 3.18 -9.92 3.76
CA THR A 29 3.76 -9.83 2.42
C THR A 29 3.25 -8.61 1.65
N GLY A 30 1.93 -8.34 1.72
CA GLY A 30 1.33 -7.17 1.08
C GLY A 30 1.73 -5.84 1.72
N CYS A 31 1.90 -5.80 3.04
CA CYS A 31 2.29 -4.58 3.75
C CYS A 31 3.74 -4.21 3.46
N THR A 32 4.65 -5.19 3.55
CA THR A 32 6.10 -4.96 3.39
C THR A 32 6.44 -4.40 2.01
N SER A 33 5.69 -4.74 0.96
CA SER A 33 6.04 -4.35 -0.41
C SER A 33 5.87 -2.87 -0.74
N SER A 34 4.92 -2.18 -0.10
CA SER A 34 4.53 -0.83 -0.57
C SER A 34 4.20 0.18 0.53
N LEU A 35 4.31 -0.19 1.80
CA LEU A 35 4.13 0.75 2.92
C LEU A 35 5.14 1.91 2.89
N VAL A 36 6.36 1.64 2.40
CA VAL A 36 7.40 2.67 2.23
C VAL A 36 6.93 3.81 1.31
N LEU A 37 6.14 3.51 0.27
CA LEU A 37 5.62 4.53 -0.64
C LEU A 37 4.58 5.44 0.03
N MET A 38 3.74 4.89 0.94
CA MET A 38 2.82 5.70 1.74
C MET A 38 3.58 6.66 2.67
N PHE A 39 4.64 6.15 3.30
CA PHE A 39 5.49 6.96 4.17
C PHE A 39 6.18 8.09 3.38
N GLN A 40 6.76 7.76 2.22
CA GLN A 40 7.35 8.75 1.31
C GLN A 40 6.33 9.78 0.83
N ALA A 41 5.10 9.36 0.50
CA ALA A 41 4.05 10.29 0.11
C ALA A 41 3.73 11.28 1.23
N GLY A 42 3.67 10.79 2.48
CA GLY A 42 3.44 11.66 3.63
C GLY A 42 4.59 12.64 3.88
N GLN A 43 5.84 12.18 3.77
CA GLN A 43 7.01 13.06 3.90
C GLN A 43 7.08 14.10 2.78
N ALA A 44 6.79 13.72 1.53
CA ALA A 44 6.73 14.63 0.39
C ALA A 44 5.63 15.69 0.54
N ALA A 45 4.55 15.36 1.26
CA ALA A 45 3.48 16.29 1.63
C ALA A 45 3.82 17.18 2.85
N GLY A 46 4.99 17.01 3.47
CA GLY A 46 5.39 17.77 4.66
C GLY A 46 4.65 17.36 5.94
N LEU A 47 4.09 16.15 6.00
CA LEU A 47 3.37 15.66 7.18
C LEU A 47 4.32 15.32 8.33
N SER A 48 3.88 15.61 9.55
CA SER A 48 4.56 15.16 10.77
C SER A 48 4.50 13.64 10.92
N SER A 49 5.47 13.05 11.62
CA SER A 49 5.49 11.60 11.91
C SER A 49 4.21 11.11 12.59
N VAL A 50 3.60 11.96 13.44
CA VAL A 50 2.33 11.68 14.11
C VAL A 50 1.17 11.60 13.10
N GLN A 51 1.10 12.52 12.15
CA GLN A 51 0.07 12.50 11.10
C GLN A 51 0.24 11.30 10.16
N ILE A 52 1.48 10.97 9.76
CA ILE A 52 1.75 9.79 8.93
C ILE A 52 1.33 8.51 9.66
N SER A 53 1.64 8.40 10.96
CA SER A 53 1.23 7.29 11.81
C SER A 53 -0.29 7.17 11.92
N SER A 54 -0.99 8.29 12.18
CA SER A 54 -2.46 8.36 12.19
C SER A 54 -3.08 7.95 10.85
N TRP A 55 -2.51 8.43 9.74
CA TRP A 55 -2.98 8.11 8.39
C TRP A 55 -2.82 6.62 8.06
N LEU A 56 -1.66 6.04 8.34
CA LEU A 56 -1.42 4.60 8.17
C LEU A 56 -2.36 3.78 9.05
N TRP A 57 -2.58 4.19 10.30
CA TRP A 57 -3.54 3.55 11.20
C TRP A 57 -4.95 3.56 10.60
N ALA A 58 -5.41 4.70 10.09
CA ALA A 58 -6.72 4.84 9.45
C ALA A 58 -6.84 3.97 8.19
N LEU A 59 -5.79 3.89 7.37
CA LEU A 59 -5.74 3.02 6.18
C LEU A 59 -5.87 1.55 6.57
N PHE A 60 -5.11 1.09 7.55
CA PHE A 60 -5.17 -0.30 8.02
C PHE A 60 -6.52 -0.64 8.61
N MET A 61 -7.07 0.23 9.46
CA MET A 61 -8.37 0.02 10.05
C MET A 61 -9.47 0.01 8.98
N GLY A 62 -9.40 0.93 8.00
CA GLY A 62 -10.34 0.98 6.88
C GLY A 62 -10.32 -0.29 6.03
N MET A 63 -9.13 -0.76 5.65
CA MET A 63 -9.01 -2.01 4.90
C MET A 63 -9.46 -3.23 5.70
N ALA A 64 -9.16 -3.30 7.00
CA ALA A 64 -9.60 -4.39 7.86
C ALA A 64 -11.13 -4.43 7.97
N VAL A 65 -11.76 -3.30 8.29
CA VAL A 65 -13.22 -3.18 8.40
C VAL A 65 -13.91 -3.52 7.08
N CYS A 66 -13.41 -2.99 5.95
CA CYS A 66 -14.00 -3.27 4.65
C CYS A 66 -13.79 -4.73 4.22
N SER A 67 -12.60 -5.30 4.41
CA SER A 67 -12.31 -6.70 4.05
C SER A 67 -13.16 -7.67 4.87
N ILE A 68 -13.24 -7.48 6.19
CA ILE A 68 -14.06 -8.30 7.09
C ILE A 68 -15.54 -8.12 6.75
N GLY A 69 -16.02 -6.87 6.66
CA GLY A 69 -17.42 -6.56 6.42
C GLY A 69 -17.93 -7.08 5.07
N LEU A 70 -17.16 -6.90 4.00
CA LEU A 70 -17.52 -7.42 2.67
C LEU A 70 -17.42 -8.94 2.63
N SER A 71 -16.38 -9.53 3.23
CA SER A 71 -16.24 -10.99 3.25
C SER A 71 -17.39 -11.67 3.97
N LEU A 72 -17.82 -11.13 5.12
CA LEU A 72 -18.96 -11.65 5.87
C LEU A 72 -20.28 -11.44 5.13
N ARG A 73 -20.47 -10.28 4.50
CA ARG A 73 -21.69 -9.94 3.76
C ARG A 73 -21.87 -10.80 2.51
N TYR A 74 -20.81 -10.98 1.73
CA TYR A 74 -20.87 -11.68 0.45
C TYR A 74 -20.48 -13.16 0.55
N ARG A 75 -20.02 -13.63 1.72
CA ARG A 75 -19.55 -15.01 1.95
C ARG A 75 -18.47 -15.44 0.97
N MET A 76 -17.56 -14.53 0.66
CA MET A 76 -16.42 -14.73 -0.23
C MET A 76 -15.17 -14.11 0.42
N PRO A 77 -13.95 -14.66 0.20
CA PRO A 77 -12.72 -14.10 0.75
C PRO A 77 -12.34 -12.80 0.02
N ILE A 78 -12.94 -11.67 0.42
CA ILE A 78 -12.72 -10.36 -0.19
C ILE A 78 -11.62 -9.63 0.58
N THR A 79 -10.53 -9.32 -0.12
CA THR A 79 -9.42 -8.53 0.42
C THR A 79 -9.43 -7.14 -0.21
N VAL A 80 -9.59 -6.12 0.63
CA VAL A 80 -9.44 -4.71 0.23
C VAL A 80 -8.01 -4.30 0.48
N ALA A 81 -7.33 -3.85 -0.58
CA ALA A 81 -5.97 -3.35 -0.54
C ALA A 81 -5.92 -1.91 -1.08
N TRP A 82 -4.86 -1.19 -0.74
CA TRP A 82 -4.58 0.11 -1.36
C TRP A 82 -4.10 -0.04 -2.81
N SER A 83 -4.03 1.08 -3.53
CA SER A 83 -3.44 1.15 -4.87
C SER A 83 -1.96 1.56 -4.79
N THR A 84 -1.04 0.66 -5.12
CA THR A 84 0.40 0.99 -5.22
C THR A 84 0.68 2.08 -6.26
N PRO A 85 0.07 2.06 -7.46
CA PRO A 85 0.12 3.20 -8.37
C PRO A 85 -0.41 4.50 -7.78
N GLY A 86 -1.49 4.41 -6.98
CA GLY A 86 -2.05 5.55 -6.26
C GLY A 86 -1.05 6.13 -5.27
N ALA A 87 -0.34 5.28 -4.52
CA ALA A 87 0.76 5.67 -3.63
C ALA A 87 1.80 6.53 -4.35
N ALA A 88 2.29 6.03 -5.49
CA ALA A 88 3.31 6.70 -6.27
C ALA A 88 2.82 8.05 -6.83
N LEU A 89 1.54 8.13 -7.22
CA LEU A 89 0.94 9.39 -7.66
C LEU A 89 0.88 10.41 -6.51
N LEU A 90 0.55 9.98 -5.29
CA LEU A 90 0.45 10.87 -4.13
C LEU A 90 1.78 11.50 -3.75
N ILE A 91 2.91 10.80 -3.93
CA ILE A 91 4.25 11.35 -3.67
C ILE A 91 4.45 12.69 -4.39
N THR A 92 3.90 12.83 -5.59
CA THR A 92 4.03 14.08 -6.37
C THR A 92 2.76 14.90 -6.48
N GLY A 93 1.61 14.33 -6.14
CA GLY A 93 0.32 15.01 -6.19
C GLY A 93 -0.05 15.73 -4.90
N LEU A 94 0.51 15.33 -3.76
CA LEU A 94 0.23 15.99 -2.46
C LEU A 94 1.13 17.20 -2.18
N GLY A 95 2.25 17.33 -2.89
CA GLY A 95 3.18 18.44 -2.68
C GLY A 95 2.49 19.79 -2.93
N GLY A 96 2.53 20.68 -1.93
CA GLY A 96 1.94 22.02 -2.02
C GLY A 96 0.44 22.11 -1.71
N VAL A 97 -0.22 21.00 -1.38
CA VAL A 97 -1.64 20.99 -0.94
C VAL A 97 -1.71 20.92 0.58
N ALA A 98 -2.56 21.73 1.20
CA ALA A 98 -2.78 21.66 2.63
C ALA A 98 -3.42 20.31 3.02
N TYR A 99 -2.93 19.68 4.09
CA TYR A 99 -3.41 18.35 4.51
C TYR A 99 -4.94 18.25 4.71
N PRO A 100 -5.63 19.24 5.33
CA PRO A 100 -7.10 19.25 5.41
C PRO A 100 -7.81 19.19 4.05
N GLN A 101 -7.28 19.90 3.05
CA GLN A 101 -7.81 19.91 1.68
C GLN A 101 -7.57 18.58 0.98
N ALA A 102 -6.41 17.95 1.21
CA ALA A 102 -6.14 16.61 0.71
C ALA A 102 -7.16 15.59 1.25
N ILE A 103 -7.50 15.65 2.55
CA ILE A 103 -8.55 14.80 3.14
C ILE A 103 -9.91 15.07 2.48
N GLY A 104 -10.28 16.33 2.29
CA GLY A 104 -11.51 16.71 1.59
C GLY A 104 -11.57 16.17 0.16
N ALA A 105 -10.45 16.21 -0.58
CA ALA A 105 -10.33 15.64 -1.91
C ALA A 105 -10.48 14.11 -1.90
N PHE A 106 -9.88 13.41 -0.93
CA PHE A 106 -10.05 11.96 -0.78
C PHE A 106 -11.50 11.58 -0.45
N MET A 107 -12.17 12.34 0.43
CA MET A 107 -13.58 12.11 0.75
C MET A 107 -14.48 12.31 -0.47
N THR A 108 -14.25 13.39 -1.22
CA THR A 108 -14.96 13.67 -2.47
C THR A 108 -14.72 12.57 -3.50
N SER A 109 -13.47 12.13 -3.67
CA SER A 109 -13.11 11.02 -4.56
C SER A 109 -13.80 9.72 -4.15
N ALA A 110 -13.80 9.38 -2.86
CA ALA A 110 -14.48 8.20 -2.33
C ALA A 110 -15.99 8.23 -2.60
N LEU A 111 -16.62 9.39 -2.41
CA LEU A 111 -18.04 9.58 -2.70
C LEU A 111 -18.35 9.38 -4.20
N LEU A 112 -17.52 9.95 -5.08
CA LEU A 112 -17.64 9.74 -6.53
C LEU A 112 -17.45 8.26 -6.91
N VAL A 113 -16.46 7.57 -6.33
CA VAL A 113 -16.24 6.14 -6.56
C VAL A 113 -17.44 5.31 -6.12
N ILE A 114 -18.04 5.62 -4.96
CA ILE A 114 -19.25 4.95 -4.48
C ILE A 114 -20.42 5.20 -5.43
N LEU A 115 -20.63 6.45 -5.88
CA LEU A 115 -21.69 6.77 -6.86
C LEU A 115 -21.47 6.03 -8.19
N CYS A 116 -20.25 5.99 -8.70
CA CYS A 116 -19.89 5.21 -9.90
C CYS A 116 -20.13 3.70 -9.72
N GLY A 117 -19.88 3.17 -8.52
CA GLY A 117 -20.12 1.77 -8.17
C GLY A 117 -21.60 1.44 -8.09
N VAL A 118 -22.40 2.26 -7.39
CA VAL A 118 -23.85 2.06 -7.24
C VAL A 118 -24.59 2.23 -8.57
N THR A 119 -24.13 3.13 -9.44
CA THR A 119 -24.75 3.32 -10.77
C THR A 119 -24.38 2.24 -11.79
N GLY A 120 -23.43 1.35 -11.49
CA GLY A 120 -22.89 0.37 -12.45
C GLY A 120 -22.14 1.01 -13.63
N SER A 121 -21.93 2.33 -13.60
CA SER A 121 -21.29 3.09 -14.68
C SER A 121 -19.83 2.68 -14.85
N PHE A 122 -19.16 2.31 -13.76
CA PHE A 122 -17.77 1.86 -13.79
C PHE A 122 -17.57 0.65 -14.71
N GLU A 123 -18.42 -0.38 -14.59
CA GLU A 123 -18.33 -1.57 -15.42
C GLU A 123 -18.50 -1.23 -16.91
N ARG A 124 -19.43 -0.32 -17.23
CA ARG A 124 -19.66 0.15 -18.60
C ARG A 124 -18.47 0.92 -19.18
N ILE A 125 -17.79 1.73 -18.36
CA ILE A 125 -16.61 2.51 -18.77
C ILE A 125 -15.40 1.60 -18.95
N VAL A 126 -15.14 0.70 -18.01
CA VAL A 126 -14.00 -0.24 -18.05
C VAL A 126 -14.10 -1.16 -19.27
N ARG A 127 -15.30 -1.62 -19.63
CA ARG A 127 -15.52 -2.42 -20.86
C ARG A 127 -15.16 -1.67 -22.16
N ARG A 128 -15.08 -0.33 -22.14
CA ARG A 128 -14.68 0.49 -23.29
C ARG A 128 -13.18 0.81 -23.32
N LEU A 129 -12.45 0.56 -22.25
CA LEU A 129 -11.02 0.83 -22.20
C LEU A 129 -10.25 -0.21 -23.04
N PRO A 130 -9.49 0.21 -24.06
CA PRO A 130 -8.63 -0.70 -24.80
C PRO A 130 -7.56 -1.28 -23.87
N ALA A 131 -7.29 -2.57 -23.99
CA ALA A 131 -6.25 -3.23 -23.22
C ALA A 131 -4.87 -2.56 -23.39
N SER A 132 -4.61 -1.99 -24.57
CA SER A 132 -3.39 -1.22 -24.86
C SER A 132 -3.24 0.02 -23.98
N LEU A 133 -4.33 0.70 -23.66
CA LEU A 133 -4.33 1.92 -22.84
C LEU A 133 -4.08 1.56 -21.37
N ALA A 134 -4.69 0.49 -20.87
CA ALA A 134 -4.41 -0.05 -19.54
C ALA A 134 -2.94 -0.50 -19.40
N ALA A 135 -2.39 -1.18 -20.41
CA ALA A 135 -0.98 -1.58 -20.44
C ALA A 135 -0.03 -0.36 -20.48
N ALA A 136 -0.36 0.67 -21.26
CA ALA A 136 0.41 1.91 -21.33
C ALA A 136 0.42 2.67 -19.99
N LEU A 137 -0.72 2.70 -19.28
CA LEU A 137 -0.80 3.28 -17.94
C LEU A 137 0.10 2.54 -16.95
N LEU A 138 0.02 1.20 -16.93
CA LEU A 138 0.86 0.36 -16.07
C LEU A 138 2.35 0.57 -16.39
N ALA A 139 2.70 0.62 -17.68
CA ALA A 139 4.07 0.87 -18.13
C ALA A 139 4.57 2.25 -17.69
N GLY A 140 3.76 3.30 -17.81
CA GLY A 140 4.14 4.65 -17.38
C GLY A 140 4.41 4.74 -15.88
N ILE A 141 3.56 4.11 -15.06
CA ILE A 141 3.74 4.04 -13.61
C ILE A 141 5.02 3.25 -13.26
N LEU A 142 5.20 2.08 -13.88
CA LEU A 142 6.35 1.22 -13.60
C LEU A 142 7.67 1.86 -14.06
N PHE A 143 7.65 2.54 -15.22
CA PHE A 143 8.79 3.29 -15.74
C PHE A 143 9.21 4.39 -14.77
N ARG A 144 8.25 5.15 -14.25
CA ARG A 144 8.53 6.20 -13.26
C ARG A 144 9.13 5.66 -11.97
N ILE A 145 8.55 4.59 -11.42
CA ILE A 145 9.11 3.93 -10.23
C ILE A 145 10.52 3.41 -10.52
N GLY A 146 10.74 2.85 -11.71
CA GLY A 146 12.06 2.39 -12.16
C GLY A 146 13.06 3.54 -12.29
N SER A 147 12.67 4.69 -12.85
CA SER A 147 13.55 5.84 -13.03
C SER A 147 14.04 6.43 -11.71
N GLU A 148 13.19 6.47 -10.69
CA GLU A 148 13.57 6.95 -9.34
C GLU A 148 14.70 6.12 -8.72
N ILE A 149 14.79 4.82 -9.04
CA ILE A 149 15.88 3.95 -8.56
C ILE A 149 17.23 4.41 -9.14
N PHE A 150 17.27 4.86 -10.40
CA PHE A 150 18.50 5.36 -11.01
C PHE A 150 18.95 6.69 -10.40
N ILE A 151 18.01 7.57 -10.06
CA ILE A 151 18.30 8.81 -9.33
C ILE A 151 18.88 8.46 -7.95
N ALA A 152 18.27 7.53 -7.23
CA ALA A 152 18.80 7.05 -5.95
C ALA A 152 20.20 6.41 -6.10
N ALA A 153 20.46 5.70 -7.20
CA ALA A 153 21.76 5.09 -7.49
C ALA A 153 22.87 6.12 -7.72
N GLN A 154 22.57 7.35 -8.17
CA GLN A 154 23.57 8.42 -8.30
C GLN A 154 24.07 8.89 -6.92
N HIS A 155 23.19 8.93 -5.92
CA HIS A 155 23.54 9.39 -4.58
C HIS A 155 24.02 8.27 -3.64
N ARG A 156 23.56 7.03 -3.84
CA ARG A 156 23.85 5.88 -2.98
C ARG A 156 24.19 4.62 -3.79
N THR A 157 25.16 4.76 -4.68
CA THR A 157 25.52 3.72 -5.67
C THR A 157 25.85 2.36 -5.03
N SER A 158 26.66 2.34 -3.97
CA SER A 158 27.08 1.10 -3.29
C SER A 158 25.90 0.33 -2.69
N LEU A 159 24.94 1.04 -2.10
CA LEU A 159 23.73 0.47 -1.52
C LEU A 159 22.83 -0.13 -2.61
N VAL A 160 22.52 0.65 -3.65
CA VAL A 160 21.61 0.21 -4.72
C VAL A 160 22.21 -0.97 -5.49
N LEU A 161 23.50 -0.90 -5.87
CA LEU A 161 24.17 -1.99 -6.57
C LEU A 161 24.31 -3.23 -5.69
N GLY A 162 24.67 -3.08 -4.42
CA GLY A 162 24.80 -4.19 -3.48
C GLY A 162 23.49 -4.96 -3.33
N MET A 163 22.38 -4.25 -3.16
CA MET A 163 21.05 -4.87 -3.11
C MET A 163 20.66 -5.51 -4.45
N PHE A 164 20.93 -4.85 -5.57
CA PHE A 164 20.60 -5.35 -6.91
C PHE A 164 21.35 -6.63 -7.27
N PHE A 165 22.67 -6.67 -7.09
CA PHE A 165 23.46 -7.87 -7.38
C PHE A 165 23.13 -9.02 -6.43
N THR A 166 22.92 -8.73 -5.14
CA THR A 166 22.44 -9.74 -4.18
C THR A 166 21.12 -10.34 -4.64
N TYR A 167 20.16 -9.49 -5.04
CA TYR A 167 18.88 -9.96 -5.56
C TYR A 167 19.07 -10.86 -6.79
N LEU A 168 19.90 -10.48 -7.77
CA LEU A 168 20.13 -11.29 -8.97
C LEU A 168 20.77 -12.65 -8.67
N VAL A 169 21.81 -12.68 -7.83
CA VAL A 169 22.51 -13.92 -7.46
C VAL A 169 21.57 -14.85 -6.69
N VAL A 170 20.85 -14.31 -5.70
CA VAL A 170 19.93 -15.11 -4.90
C VAL A 170 18.70 -15.51 -5.70
N LYS A 171 18.23 -14.70 -6.65
CA LYS A 171 17.12 -15.08 -7.56
C LYS A 171 17.46 -16.32 -8.37
N ARG A 172 18.73 -16.53 -8.71
CA ARG A 172 19.18 -17.74 -9.40
C ARG A 172 19.25 -18.96 -8.48
N LEU A 173 19.65 -18.79 -7.23
CA LEU A 173 19.87 -19.90 -6.28
C LEU A 173 18.59 -20.26 -5.49
N SER A 174 17.85 -19.27 -5.05
CA SER A 174 16.60 -19.42 -4.29
C SER A 174 15.68 -18.22 -4.49
N PRO A 175 14.77 -18.25 -5.48
CA PRO A 175 13.81 -17.17 -5.78
C PRO A 175 12.97 -16.73 -4.58
N ARG A 176 12.73 -17.66 -3.64
CA ARG A 176 11.90 -17.42 -2.45
C ARG A 176 12.57 -16.45 -1.46
N TYR A 177 13.89 -16.40 -1.38
CA TYR A 177 14.64 -15.60 -0.40
C TYR A 177 15.33 -14.37 -1.01
N SER A 178 15.17 -14.12 -2.32
CA SER A 178 15.94 -13.08 -3.03
C SER A 178 15.66 -11.67 -2.49
N VAL A 179 14.40 -11.36 -2.21
CA VAL A 179 14.01 -10.07 -1.65
C VAL A 179 14.51 -9.93 -0.21
N LEU A 180 14.38 -11.01 0.59
CA LEU A 180 14.81 -11.01 2.00
C LEU A 180 16.32 -10.82 2.13
N LEU A 181 17.13 -11.55 1.34
CA LEU A 181 18.59 -11.41 1.38
C LEU A 181 19.05 -10.07 0.84
N ALA A 182 18.41 -9.54 -0.21
CA ALA A 182 18.70 -8.18 -0.70
C ALA A 182 18.43 -7.13 0.39
N LEU A 183 17.35 -7.27 1.16
CA LEU A 183 17.06 -6.40 2.31
C LEU A 183 18.14 -6.51 3.39
N LEU A 184 18.54 -7.73 3.78
CA LEU A 184 19.58 -7.91 4.81
C LEU A 184 20.92 -7.30 4.40
N VAL A 185 21.32 -7.48 3.14
CA VAL A 185 22.52 -6.82 2.60
C VAL A 185 22.36 -5.31 2.58
N GLY A 186 21.19 -4.79 2.19
CA GLY A 186 20.89 -3.36 2.24
C GLY A 186 21.03 -2.79 3.66
N ILE A 187 20.51 -3.49 4.68
CA ILE A 187 20.67 -3.12 6.09
C ILE A 187 22.14 -3.12 6.50
N GLY A 188 22.90 -4.15 6.13
CA GLY A 188 24.32 -4.25 6.43
C GLY A 188 25.14 -3.11 5.81
N ILE A 189 24.91 -2.81 4.53
CA ILE A 189 25.56 -1.68 3.84
C ILE A 189 25.14 -0.35 4.47
N SER A 190 23.85 -0.17 4.77
CA SER A 190 23.32 1.02 5.42
C SER A 190 23.97 1.25 6.79
N GLY A 191 24.16 0.18 7.57
CA GLY A 191 24.87 0.21 8.84
C GLY A 191 26.35 0.59 8.69
N ALA A 192 27.04 0.00 7.70
CA ALA A 192 28.44 0.35 7.40
C ALA A 192 28.61 1.81 6.94
N LEU A 193 27.60 2.38 6.29
CA LEU A 193 27.56 3.78 5.85
C LEU A 193 27.08 4.76 6.95
N GLY A 194 26.77 4.28 8.16
CA GLY A 194 26.27 5.11 9.26
C GLY A 194 24.89 5.74 9.00
N LEU A 195 24.10 5.16 8.10
CA LEU A 195 22.79 5.70 7.70
C LEU A 195 21.65 5.22 8.62
N LEU A 196 21.94 4.24 9.48
CA LEU A 196 20.97 3.74 10.45
C LEU A 196 20.90 4.70 11.63
N ASN A 197 19.84 5.49 11.66
CA ASN A 197 19.53 6.36 12.80
C ASN A 197 18.54 5.66 13.73
N PHE A 198 19.02 5.27 14.91
CA PHE A 198 18.22 4.64 15.96
C PHE A 198 17.90 5.60 17.12
N SER A 199 18.33 6.85 17.04
CA SER A 199 18.24 7.82 18.15
C SER A 199 16.81 8.18 18.51
N ASP A 200 15.89 8.13 17.55
CA ASP A 200 14.47 8.47 17.72
C ASP A 200 13.56 7.23 17.76
N LEU A 201 14.11 6.05 18.09
CA LEU A 201 13.34 4.81 18.13
C LEU A 201 12.47 4.75 19.40
N ALA A 202 11.35 5.47 19.40
CA ALA A 202 10.34 5.40 20.44
C ALA A 202 9.24 4.42 20.04
N LEU A 203 9.04 3.38 20.87
CA LEU A 203 7.88 2.50 20.71
C LEU A 203 6.62 3.26 21.13
N GLN A 204 5.89 3.77 20.15
CA GLN A 204 4.64 4.49 20.38
C GLN A 204 3.50 3.77 19.65
N VAL A 205 2.36 3.68 20.33
CA VAL A 205 1.13 3.17 19.71
C VAL A 205 0.62 4.23 18.74
N ALA A 206 0.38 3.85 17.49
CA ALA A 206 -0.24 4.74 16.51
C ALA A 206 -1.65 5.12 17.00
N MET A 207 -1.88 6.41 17.23
CA MET A 207 -3.16 6.94 17.70
C MET A 207 -3.82 7.71 16.55
N PRO A 208 -5.14 7.59 16.36
CA PRO A 208 -5.85 8.43 15.40
C PRO A 208 -5.80 9.89 15.87
N VAL A 209 -5.23 10.74 15.04
CA VAL A 209 -5.31 12.20 15.17
C VAL A 209 -6.40 12.70 14.25
N TRP A 210 -7.43 13.28 14.84
CA TRP A 210 -8.51 13.89 14.07
C TRP A 210 -7.99 15.12 13.34
N THR A 211 -8.27 15.20 12.04
CA THR A 211 -8.01 16.39 11.22
C THR A 211 -9.29 16.69 10.46
N THR A 212 -9.86 17.87 10.68
CA THR A 212 -11.10 18.28 10.02
C THR A 212 -10.84 18.50 8.53
N PRO A 213 -11.65 17.91 7.63
CA PRO A 213 -11.51 18.14 6.20
C PRO A 213 -11.89 19.57 5.83
N GLU A 214 -11.16 20.14 4.87
CA GLU A 214 -11.50 21.41 4.24
C GLU A 214 -11.87 21.16 2.76
N PHE A 215 -12.86 21.89 2.28
CA PHE A 215 -13.31 21.85 0.89
C PHE A 215 -13.13 23.24 0.30
N SER A 216 -12.16 23.40 -0.59
CA SER A 216 -11.89 24.64 -1.33
C SER A 216 -11.78 24.35 -2.82
#